data_AF-A0A9N7RE14-F1
#
_entry.id   AF-A0A9N7RE14-F1
#
_cell.length_a   1.000
_cell.length_b   1.000
_cell.length_c   1.000
_cell.angle_alpha   90.00
_cell.angle_beta   90.00
_cell.angle_gamma   90.00
#
_symmetry.space_group_name_H-M   'P 1'
#
loop_
_entity.id
_entity.type
_entity.pdbx_description
1 polymer ?
#
loop_
_entity_poly.entity_id
_entity_poly.type
_entity_poly.pdbx_seq_one_letter_code
_entity_poly.pdbx_strand_id
1 'polypeptide(L)'
;TIRTSTGKTPFSLTYGSEAVVSVKLGAPTYRIQNYTENSNSENMKANLDLLDELCTRAELKNVAYKQRSERYINSKFKPRGFQVGDL
;
A
#
# COMPACT_ATOMS: atom_id res chain seq x y z
N THR A 1 11.51 67.17 -3.26
CA THR A 1 10.35 66.27 -3.31
C THR A 1 10.06 65.77 -1.92
N ILE A 2 8.96 66.21 -1.30
CA ILE A 2 8.63 65.90 0.10
C ILE A 2 7.99 64.50 0.14
N ARG A 3 8.55 63.58 0.95
CA ARG A 3 7.95 62.27 1.23
C ARG A 3 7.29 62.31 2.60
N THR A 4 5.97 62.26 2.62
CA THR A 4 5.17 62.09 3.84
C THR A 4 5.03 60.60 4.14
N SER A 5 5.52 60.15 5.30
CA SER A 5 5.28 58.79 5.79
C SER A 5 3.92 58.73 6.48
N THR A 6 2.93 58.12 5.84
CA THR A 6 1.70 57.71 6.50
C THR A 6 2.08 56.57 7.44
N GLY A 7 2.08 56.82 8.76
CA GLY A 7 2.55 55.90 9.80
C GLY A 7 1.76 54.59 9.96
N LYS A 8 1.43 53.90 8.86
CA LYS A 8 0.82 52.58 8.82
C LYS A 8 1.85 51.58 8.30
N THR A 9 2.06 50.51 9.05
CA THR A 9 2.94 49.41 8.65
C THR A 9 2.29 48.62 7.49
N PRO A 10 3.07 48.11 6.51
CA PRO A 10 2.54 47.53 5.26
C PRO A 10 1.72 46.23 5.41
N PHE A 11 1.52 45.73 6.64
CA PHE A 11 0.89 44.42 6.91
C PHE A 11 -0.45 44.53 7.64
N SER A 12 -1.09 45.70 7.68
CA SER A 12 -2.30 45.92 8.47
C SER A 12 -3.60 45.34 7.86
N LEU A 13 -3.57 44.67 6.71
CA LEU A 13 -4.77 44.13 6.06
C LEU A 13 -4.44 42.80 5.37
N THR A 14 -4.75 41.66 5.99
CA THR A 14 -5.23 40.51 5.19
C THR A 14 -6.06 39.47 5.92
N TYR A 15 -6.11 39.36 7.25
CA TYR A 15 -7.05 38.41 7.87
C TYR A 15 -7.71 38.95 9.13
N GLY A 16 -8.99 39.29 8.97
CA GLY A 16 -9.89 39.68 10.05
C GLY A 16 -10.15 38.54 11.03
N SER A 17 -10.54 38.94 12.23
CA SER A 17 -10.99 38.10 13.32
C SER A 17 -12.27 37.34 12.96
N GLU A 18 -12.13 36.15 12.39
CA GLU A 18 -13.12 35.06 12.48
C GLU A 18 -12.48 33.76 11.99
N ALA A 19 -11.59 33.19 12.81
CA ALA A 19 -11.30 31.78 12.68
C ALA A 19 -12.51 31.02 13.27
N VAL A 20 -13.63 31.02 12.54
CA VAL A 20 -14.69 30.02 12.73
C VAL A 20 -14.02 28.70 12.40
N VAL A 21 -13.72 27.90 13.42
CA VAL A 21 -13.40 26.50 13.21
C VAL A 21 -14.61 25.93 12.47
N SER A 22 -14.50 25.75 11.17
CA SER A 22 -15.43 24.92 10.43
C SER A 22 -15.26 23.54 11.04
N VAL A 23 -16.11 23.22 12.03
CA VAL A 23 -16.30 21.87 12.49
C VAL A 23 -16.58 21.10 11.21
N LYS A 24 -15.58 20.33 10.77
CA LYS A 24 -15.80 19.23 9.85
C LYS A 24 -16.70 18.24 10.59
N LEU A 25 -17.97 18.57 10.78
CA LEU A 25 -19.04 17.61 10.59
C LEU A 25 -19.03 17.38 9.08
N GLY A 26 -17.96 16.70 8.63
CA GLY A 26 -17.70 16.45 7.23
C GLY A 26 -18.92 15.71 6.73
N ALA A 27 -19.60 16.29 5.74
CA ALA A 27 -20.76 15.69 5.14
C ALA A 27 -20.48 14.18 4.95
N PRO A 28 -21.40 13.30 5.37
CA PRO A 28 -21.14 11.87 5.32
C PRO A 28 -20.70 11.53 3.91
N THR A 29 -19.52 10.91 3.78
CA THR A 29 -18.98 10.58 2.46
C THR A 29 -19.96 9.66 1.74
N TYR A 30 -19.89 9.62 0.41
CA TYR A 30 -20.73 8.72 -0.39
C TYR A 30 -20.71 7.27 0.14
N ARG A 31 -19.55 6.81 0.64
CA ARG A 31 -19.39 5.49 1.27
C ARG A 31 -20.23 5.31 2.53
N ILE A 32 -20.32 6.34 3.38
CA ILE A 32 -21.11 6.32 4.60
C ILE A 32 -22.61 6.39 4.25
N GLN A 33 -22.98 7.22 3.27
CA GLN A 33 -24.37 7.38 2.84
C GLN A 33 -24.94 6.12 2.17
N ASN A 34 -24.11 5.38 1.43
CA ASN A 34 -24.53 4.19 0.68
C ASN A 34 -24.05 2.88 1.32
N TYR A 35 -23.65 2.92 2.60
CA TYR A 35 -23.23 1.71 3.30
C TYR A 35 -24.40 0.76 3.46
N THR A 36 -24.25 -0.46 2.95
CA THR A 36 -25.18 -1.56 3.18
C THR A 36 -24.40 -2.74 3.74
N GLU A 37 -24.75 -3.18 4.94
CA GLU A 37 -24.03 -4.23 5.67
C GLU A 37 -23.96 -5.54 4.87
N ASN A 38 -25.09 -5.96 4.27
CA ASN A 38 -25.13 -7.17 3.43
C ASN A 38 -24.18 -7.07 2.24
N SER A 39 -24.22 -5.96 1.50
CA SER A 39 -23.32 -5.76 0.35
C SER A 39 -21.85 -5.72 0.76
N ASN A 40 -21.53 -5.09 1.90
CA ASN A 40 -20.17 -5.11 2.42
C ASN A 40 -19.71 -6.53 2.79
N SER A 41 -20.59 -7.32 3.41
CA SER A 41 -20.29 -8.71 3.76
C SER A 41 -20.08 -9.61 2.53
N GLU A 42 -20.86 -9.42 1.47
CA GLU A 42 -20.71 -10.14 0.20
C GLU A 42 -19.42 -9.75 -0.52
N ASN A 43 -19.13 -8.45 -0.59
CA ASN A 43 -17.87 -7.96 -1.17
C ASN A 43 -16.65 -8.44 -0.37
N MET A 44 -16.75 -8.52 0.96
CA MET A 44 -15.68 -9.04 1.81
C MET A 44 -15.42 -10.52 1.50
N LYS A 45 -16.47 -11.34 1.35
CA LYS A 45 -16.33 -12.75 0.95
C LYS A 45 -15.66 -12.89 -0.42
N ALA A 46 -16.14 -12.16 -1.42
CA ALA A 46 -15.57 -12.19 -2.76
C ALA A 46 -14.08 -11.76 -2.79
N ASN A 47 -13.70 -10.78 -1.95
CA ASN A 47 -12.30 -10.36 -1.82
C ASN A 47 -11.43 -11.46 -1.19
N LEU A 48 -11.95 -12.20 -0.20
CA LEU A 48 -11.23 -13.31 0.42
C LEU A 48 -11.02 -14.47 -0.57
N ASP A 49 -12.07 -14.85 -1.29
CA ASP A 49 -11.98 -15.90 -2.31
C ASP A 49 -10.94 -15.56 -3.39
N LEU A 50 -10.93 -14.30 -3.85
CA LEU A 50 -9.92 -13.82 -4.81
C LEU A 50 -8.50 -13.87 -4.24
N LEU A 51 -8.32 -13.53 -2.96
CA LEU A 51 -7.01 -13.62 -2.31
C LEU A 51 -6.53 -15.08 -2.22
N ASP A 52 -7.41 -16.00 -1.88
CA ASP A 52 -7.10 -17.44 -1.81
C ASP A 52 -6.73 -17.99 -3.20
N GLU A 53 -7.46 -17.63 -4.25
CA GLU A 53 -7.12 -17.99 -5.63
C GLU A 53 -5.75 -17.44 -6.07
N LEU A 54 -5.42 -16.21 -5.68
CA LEU A 54 -4.12 -15.61 -5.98
C LEU A 54 -2.99 -16.28 -5.22
N CYS A 55 -3.20 -16.57 -3.92
CA CYS A 55 -2.25 -17.28 -3.07
C CYS A 55 -1.96 -18.68 -3.61
N THR A 56 -3.00 -19.47 -3.88
CA THR A 56 -2.86 -20.83 -4.43
C THR A 56 -2.14 -20.82 -5.78
N ARG A 57 -2.45 -19.87 -6.66
CA ARG A 57 -1.74 -19.71 -7.94
C ARG A 57 -0.26 -19.34 -7.75
N ALA A 58 0.05 -18.47 -6.78
CA ALA A 58 1.43 -18.11 -6.44
C ALA A 58 2.20 -19.31 -5.87
N GLU A 59 1.57 -20.10 -5.00
CA GLU A 59 2.14 -21.33 -4.46
C GLU A 59 2.47 -22.35 -5.54
N LEU A 60 1.55 -22.61 -6.47
CA LEU A 60 1.78 -23.51 -7.60
C LEU A 60 2.99 -23.07 -8.44
N LYS A 61 3.11 -21.77 -8.72
CA LYS A 61 4.26 -21.21 -9.43
C LYS A 61 5.56 -21.38 -8.63
N ASN A 62 5.52 -21.16 -7.31
CA ASN A 62 6.67 -21.32 -6.44
C ASN A 62 7.14 -22.78 -6.38
N VAL A 63 6.21 -23.74 -6.28
CA VAL A 63 6.52 -25.18 -6.32
C VAL A 63 7.17 -25.54 -7.65
N ALA A 64 6.58 -25.11 -8.77
CA ALA A 64 7.15 -25.37 -10.10
C ALA A 64 8.56 -24.76 -10.26
N TYR A 65 8.76 -23.54 -9.75
CA TYR A 65 10.07 -22.88 -9.76
C TYR A 65 11.10 -23.64 -8.92
N LYS A 66 10.75 -24.05 -7.69
CA LYS A 66 11.62 -24.83 -6.81
C LYS A 66 12.04 -26.15 -7.47
N GLN A 67 11.08 -26.91 -8.00
CA GLN A 67 11.36 -28.16 -8.70
C GLN A 67 12.29 -27.95 -9.90
N ARG A 68 12.11 -26.86 -10.67
CA ARG A 68 12.99 -26.54 -11.79
C ARG A 68 14.40 -26.21 -11.33
N SER A 69 14.53 -25.43 -10.25
CA SER A 69 15.80 -25.08 -9.65
C SER A 69 16.54 -26.31 -9.12
N GLU A 70 15.85 -27.20 -8.40
CA GLU A 70 16.43 -28.45 -7.90
C GLU A 70 16.94 -29.34 -9.03
N ARG A 71 16.17 -29.53 -10.09
CA ARG A 71 16.62 -30.30 -11.27
C ARG A 71 17.87 -29.71 -11.90
N TYR A 72 17.92 -28.38 -12.04
CA TYR A 72 19.09 -27.70 -12.57
C TYR A 72 20.33 -27.90 -11.69
N ILE A 73 20.20 -27.69 -10.38
CA ILE A 73 21.30 -27.87 -9.43
C ILE A 73 21.77 -29.32 -9.44
N ASN A 74 20.85 -30.28 -9.34
CA ASN A 74 21.16 -31.71 -9.35
C ASN A 74 21.82 -32.16 -10.66
N SER A 75 21.42 -31.61 -11.81
CA SER A 75 22.08 -31.91 -13.09
C SER A 75 23.50 -31.36 -13.17
N LYS A 76 23.79 -30.28 -12.45
CA LYS A 76 25.13 -29.66 -12.41
C LYS A 76 26.06 -30.28 -11.38
N PHE A 77 25.51 -30.85 -10.32
CA PHE A 77 26.30 -31.60 -9.34
C PHE A 77 26.59 -33.00 -9.86
N LYS A 78 27.84 -33.27 -10.21
CA LYS A 78 28.31 -34.65 -10.41
C LYS A 78 28.72 -35.21 -9.04
N PRO A 79 28.25 -36.41 -8.63
CA PRO A 79 28.74 -37.05 -7.43
C PRO A 79 30.25 -37.27 -7.58
N ARG A 80 31.04 -36.71 -6.66
CA ARG A 80 32.48 -36.91 -6.60
C ARG A 80 32.73 -38.04 -5.60
N GLY A 81 33.33 -39.14 -6.07
CA GLY A 81 33.79 -40.18 -5.17
C GLY A 81 35.02 -39.66 -4.43
N PHE A 82 34.94 -39.54 -3.12
CA PHE A 82 36.09 -39.23 -2.28
C PHE A 82 36.81 -40.53 -1.92
N GLN A 83 38.12 -40.57 -2.06
CA GLN A 83 38.95 -41.67 -1.59
C GLN A 83 39.56 -41.35 -0.22
N VAL A 84 40.02 -42.39 0.48
CA VAL A 84 40.73 -42.24 1.75
C VAL A 84 42.00 -41.42 1.50
N GLY A 85 42.02 -40.16 1.98
CA GLY A 85 43.14 -39.22 1.80
C GLY A 85 42.79 -37.89 1.11
N ASP A 86 41.54 -37.67 0.69
CA ASP A 86 41.12 -36.44 -0.01
C ASP A 86 40.83 -35.22 0.93
N LEU A 87 41.24 -35.28 2.20
CA LEU A 87 41.07 -34.20 3.18
C LEU A 87 42.37 -33.46 3.47
#